data_AF-A0A7W0U1S5-F1
#
_entry.id   AF-A0A7W0U1S5-F1
#
_cell.length_a   1.000
_cell.length_b   1.000
_cell.length_c   1.000
_cell.angle_alpha   90.00
_cell.angle_beta   90.00
_cell.angle_gamma   90.00
#
_symmetry.space_group_name_H-M   'P 1'
#
loop_
_entity.id
_entity.type
_entity.pdbx_description
1 polymer ?
#
loop_
_entity_poly.entity_id
_entity_poly.type
_entity_poly.pdbx_seq_one_letter_code
_entity_poly.pdbx_strand_id
1 'polypeptide(L)'
;MTVATNSLMYPTVGVNADGEGAIVMSLAGPTVFPSPSFIAIDGSGVQGPVRVPQYGTGPSDGLSCYAAFGDRERGCRWGDYSEAVADENGDIWMATEWIPSSPRTEFANWGTYVMKVNR
;
A
#
# COMPACT_ATOMS: atom_id res chain seq x y z
N MET A 1 7.17 8.32 -4.30
CA MET A 1 6.29 9.04 -5.24
C MET A 1 5.25 9.79 -4.42
N THR A 2 4.67 10.90 -4.88
CA THR A 2 3.66 11.65 -4.11
C THR A 2 2.38 11.83 -4.91
N VAL A 3 1.24 11.80 -4.23
CA VAL A 3 -0.07 12.21 -4.77
C VAL A 3 -0.62 13.29 -3.87
N ALA A 4 -0.81 14.48 -4.44
CA ALA A 4 -1.06 15.71 -3.67
C ALA A 4 0.01 15.89 -2.58
N THR A 5 -0.39 16.10 -1.32
CA THR A 5 0.49 16.26 -0.15
C THR A 5 0.83 14.93 0.54
N ASN A 6 0.46 13.78 -0.04
CA ASN A 6 0.65 12.45 0.53
C ASN A 6 1.76 11.66 -0.18
N SER A 7 2.32 10.68 0.53
CA SER A 7 3.40 9.81 0.05
C SER A 7 2.87 8.45 -0.37
N LEU A 8 3.36 7.97 -1.51
CA LEU A 8 3.22 6.60 -1.99
C LEU A 8 4.53 5.86 -1.73
N MET A 9 4.44 4.72 -1.06
CA MET A 9 5.57 4.03 -0.47
C MET A 9 5.59 2.55 -0.88
N TYR A 10 6.81 2.02 -1.07
CA TYR A 10 7.13 0.63 -1.38
C TYR A 10 6.23 0.01 -2.47
N PRO A 11 6.37 0.47 -3.73
CA PRO A 11 5.58 -0.05 -4.83
C PRO A 11 5.97 -1.48 -5.21
N THR A 12 4.97 -2.28 -5.61
CA THR A 12 5.17 -3.54 -6.35
C THR A 12 4.32 -3.52 -7.62
N VAL A 13 4.81 -4.15 -8.70
CA VAL A 13 4.17 -4.16 -10.01
C VAL A 13 3.79 -5.59 -10.39
N GLY A 14 2.53 -5.80 -10.78
CA GLY A 14 2.05 -7.02 -11.40
C GLY A 14 1.57 -6.73 -12.82
N VAL A 15 1.93 -7.58 -13.78
CA VAL A 15 1.54 -7.46 -15.20
C VAL A 15 1.11 -8.84 -15.69
N ASN A 16 -0.02 -8.92 -16.39
CA ASN A 16 -0.52 -10.14 -16.99
C ASN A 16 0.08 -10.39 -18.39
N ALA A 17 -0.32 -11.50 -19.03
CA ALA A 17 0.18 -11.89 -20.34
C ALA A 17 -0.22 -10.92 -21.48
N ASP A 18 -1.30 -10.16 -21.30
CA ASP A 18 -1.80 -9.17 -22.26
C ASP A 18 -1.11 -7.80 -22.13
N GLY A 19 -0.19 -7.67 -21.16
CA GLY A 19 0.52 -6.43 -20.89
C GLY A 19 -0.28 -5.42 -20.07
N GLU A 20 -1.43 -5.83 -19.52
CA GLU A 20 -2.18 -5.03 -18.55
C GLU A 20 -1.64 -5.29 -17.13
N GLY A 21 -1.62 -4.25 -16.30
CA GLY A 21 -1.06 -4.39 -14.96
C GLY A 21 -1.53 -3.35 -13.96
N ALA A 22 -0.97 -3.46 -12.77
CA ALA A 22 -1.16 -2.49 -11.71
C ALA A 22 0.10 -2.35 -10.87
N ILE A 23 0.30 -1.14 -10.35
CA ILE A 23 1.28 -0.84 -9.31
C ILE A 23 0.51 -0.67 -8.02
N VAL A 24 0.81 -1.49 -7.00
CA VAL A 24 0.26 -1.36 -5.65
C VAL A 24 1.26 -0.67 -4.73
N MET A 25 0.78 0.22 -3.86
CA MET A 25 1.57 1.00 -2.91
C MET A 25 0.79 1.23 -1.62
N SER A 26 1.51 1.47 -0.52
CA SER A 26 0.91 2.09 0.67
C SER A 26 0.86 3.61 0.50
N LEU A 27 -0.28 4.23 0.81
CA LEU A 27 -0.51 5.67 0.76
C LEU A 27 -0.68 6.23 2.17
N ALA A 28 0.12 7.22 2.55
CA ALA A 28 -0.08 7.94 3.82
C ALA A 28 0.35 9.40 3.71
N GLY A 29 -0.24 10.26 4.54
CA GLY A 29 0.21 11.63 4.67
C GLY A 29 -0.72 12.50 5.51
N PRO A 30 -0.54 13.83 5.48
CA PRO A 30 -1.28 14.75 6.35
C PRO A 30 -2.81 14.71 6.18
N THR A 31 -3.31 14.21 5.05
CA THR A 31 -4.75 14.20 4.74
C THR A 31 -5.34 12.79 4.62
N VAL A 32 -4.53 11.74 4.79
CA VAL A 32 -4.97 10.35 4.65
C VAL A 32 -4.21 9.45 5.61
N PHE A 33 -4.97 8.68 6.40
CA PHE A 33 -4.39 7.61 7.19
C PHE A 33 -3.77 6.55 6.28
N PRO A 34 -2.78 5.77 6.77
CA PRO A 34 -2.15 4.79 5.93
C PRO A 34 -3.14 3.78 5.34
N SER A 35 -3.25 3.80 4.01
CA SER A 35 -4.29 3.12 3.23
C SER A 35 -3.66 2.32 2.08
N PRO A 36 -4.26 1.19 1.67
CA PRO A 36 -3.88 0.54 0.42
C PRO A 36 -4.18 1.47 -0.75
N SER A 37 -3.33 1.44 -1.76
CA SER A 37 -3.58 2.17 -3.00
C SER A 37 -3.01 1.43 -4.19
N PHE A 38 -3.57 1.65 -5.37
CA PHE A 38 -2.99 1.16 -6.61
C PHE A 38 -3.25 2.12 -7.76
N ILE A 39 -2.46 1.98 -8.80
CA ILE A 39 -2.67 2.64 -10.08
C ILE A 39 -2.51 1.63 -11.19
N ALA A 40 -3.38 1.71 -12.18
CA ALA A 40 -3.35 0.82 -13.31
C ALA A 40 -2.26 1.22 -14.31
N ILE A 41 -1.72 0.23 -15.01
CA ILE A 41 -0.76 0.42 -16.08
C ILE A 41 -1.09 -0.51 -17.25
N ASP A 42 -0.61 -0.16 -18.44
CA ASP A 42 -0.54 -1.04 -19.60
C ASP A 42 0.72 -0.71 -20.44
N GLY A 43 0.83 -1.29 -21.64
CA GLY A 43 1.93 -1.02 -22.57
C GLY A 43 2.09 0.45 -23.00
N SER A 44 1.07 1.30 -22.79
CA SER A 44 1.12 2.75 -23.04
C SER A 44 1.46 3.58 -21.80
N GLY A 45 1.54 2.96 -20.62
CA GLY A 45 1.92 3.60 -19.36
C GLY A 45 0.80 3.61 -18.33
N VAL A 46 0.74 4.68 -17.53
CA VAL A 46 -0.21 4.84 -16.42
C VAL A 46 -1.64 5.10 -16.92
N GLN A 47 -2.59 4.31 -16.41
CA GLN A 47 -4.01 4.34 -16.77
C GLN A 47 -4.85 4.98 -15.66
N GLY A 48 -4.92 6.32 -15.66
CA GLY A 48 -5.81 7.10 -14.79
C GLY A 48 -5.24 7.42 -13.40
N PRO A 49 -6.10 7.77 -12.43
CA PRO A 49 -5.66 8.20 -11.10
C PRO A 49 -5.30 7.02 -10.19
N VAL A 50 -4.56 7.31 -9.12
CA VAL A 50 -4.41 6.41 -7.97
C VAL A 50 -5.79 6.15 -7.34
N ARG A 51 -6.06 4.88 -7.06
CA ARG A 51 -7.30 4.40 -6.44
C ARG A 51 -6.99 3.92 -5.03
N VAL A 52 -7.90 4.22 -4.11
CA VAL A 52 -7.84 3.81 -2.70
C VAL A 52 -9.06 2.91 -2.45
N PRO A 53 -8.92 1.59 -2.47
CA PRO A 53 -10.06 0.67 -2.33
C PRO A 53 -10.67 0.69 -0.93
N GLN A 54 -9.88 1.07 0.08
CA GLN A 54 -10.30 1.17 1.46
C GLN A 54 -9.43 2.21 2.16
N TYR A 55 -10.05 3.12 2.92
CA TYR A 55 -9.29 4.06 3.75
C TYR A 55 -8.89 3.42 5.07
N GLY A 56 -7.65 3.69 5.49
CA GLY A 56 -7.17 3.37 6.83
C GLY A 56 -7.93 4.13 7.90
N THR A 57 -7.97 3.58 9.11
CA THR A 57 -8.85 4.10 10.18
C THR A 57 -8.12 4.91 11.27
N GLY A 58 -6.80 4.97 11.21
CA GLY A 58 -6.01 5.75 12.17
C GLY A 58 -4.54 5.89 11.76
N PRO A 59 -3.74 6.65 12.52
CA PRO A 59 -2.31 6.78 12.27
C PRO A 59 -1.59 5.45 12.50
N SER A 60 -0.36 5.35 11.98
CA SER A 60 0.55 4.28 12.37
C SER A 60 0.89 4.38 13.85
N ASP A 61 0.72 3.26 14.55
CA ASP A 61 1.08 3.04 15.95
C ASP A 61 1.82 1.70 16.03
N GLY A 62 3.08 1.74 15.58
CA GLY A 62 4.02 0.64 15.66
C GLY A 62 5.12 0.93 16.66
N LEU A 63 5.68 -0.12 17.28
CA LEU A 63 6.77 -0.04 18.25
C LEU A 63 7.94 0.84 17.75
N SER A 64 8.29 0.74 16.47
CA SER A 64 9.36 1.54 15.84
C SER A 64 9.12 3.06 15.84
N CYS A 65 7.86 3.50 16.03
CA CYS A 65 7.50 4.90 16.08
C CYS A 65 7.85 5.59 17.40
N TYR A 66 8.20 4.82 18.43
CA TYR A 66 8.51 5.33 19.75
C TYR A 66 10.02 5.28 19.97
N ALA A 67 10.62 6.43 20.32
CA ALA A 67 12.07 6.53 20.51
C ALA A 67 12.64 5.60 21.59
N ALA A 68 11.80 5.12 22.52
CA ALA A 68 12.20 4.15 23.55
C ALA A 68 12.42 2.73 23.00
N PHE A 69 11.85 2.41 21.83
CA PHE A 69 11.83 1.05 21.28
C PHE A 69 12.27 0.97 19.80
N GLY A 70 12.33 2.10 19.11
CA GLY A 70 12.80 2.22 17.74
C GLY A 70 14.20 2.82 17.63
N ASP A 71 14.77 2.74 16.44
CA ASP A 71 15.95 3.50 16.08
C ASP A 71 15.54 4.98 15.92
N ARG A 72 16.05 5.82 16.84
CA ARG A 72 15.73 7.24 16.91
C ARG A 72 16.12 8.00 15.63
N GLU A 73 17.12 7.52 14.90
CA GLU A 73 17.57 8.13 13.65
C GLU A 73 16.76 7.64 12.45
N ARG A 74 16.29 6.38 12.48
CA ARG A 74 15.51 5.77 11.39
C ARG A 74 14.03 6.18 11.39
N GLY A 75 13.46 6.52 12.54
CA GLY A 75 12.04 6.88 12.69
C GLY A 75 11.08 5.69 12.55
N CYS A 76 9.78 5.99 12.37
CA CYS A 76 8.75 4.98 12.15
C CYS A 76 9.06 4.11 10.93
N ARG A 77 9.10 2.79 11.10
CA ARG A 77 9.10 1.85 9.99
C ARG A 77 7.67 1.70 9.47
N TRP A 78 7.43 2.08 8.22
CA TRP A 78 6.11 2.00 7.59
C TRP A 78 6.24 1.69 6.11
N GLY A 79 5.34 0.87 5.59
CA GLY A 79 5.12 0.63 4.18
C GLY A 79 5.93 -0.54 3.63
N ASP A 80 6.75 -1.21 4.42
CA ASP A 80 7.80 -2.12 3.98
C ASP A 80 7.33 -3.31 3.10
N TYR A 81 6.03 -3.60 3.07
CA TYR A 81 5.47 -4.74 2.35
C TYR A 81 4.39 -4.35 1.33
N SER A 82 4.66 -4.72 0.08
CA SER A 82 3.70 -4.76 -1.02
C SER A 82 4.00 -5.94 -1.93
N GLU A 83 2.98 -6.53 -2.54
CA GLU A 83 3.10 -7.65 -3.47
C GLU A 83 2.08 -7.53 -4.60
N ALA A 84 2.43 -7.96 -5.81
CA ALA A 84 1.49 -7.99 -6.93
C ALA A 84 1.83 -9.12 -7.90
N VAL A 85 0.84 -9.95 -8.22
CA VAL A 85 1.00 -11.11 -9.11
C VAL A 85 -0.22 -11.28 -10.00
N ALA A 86 0.02 -11.65 -11.27
CA ALA A 86 -1.05 -12.04 -12.19
C ALA A 86 -1.40 -13.53 -11.98
N ASP A 87 -2.68 -13.85 -12.00
CA ASP A 87 -3.14 -15.24 -12.08
C ASP A 87 -3.32 -15.71 -13.53
N GLU A 88 -3.68 -16.98 -13.73
CA GLU A 88 -3.86 -17.59 -15.05
C GLU A 88 -5.01 -16.99 -15.88
N ASN A 89 -5.94 -16.27 -15.24
CA ASN A 89 -7.06 -15.62 -15.92
C ASN A 89 -6.73 -14.17 -16.32
N GLY A 90 -5.54 -13.68 -15.99
CA GLY A 90 -5.12 -12.30 -16.23
C GLY A 90 -5.44 -11.35 -15.08
N ASP A 91 -6.19 -11.80 -14.06
CA ASP A 91 -6.50 -10.96 -12.90
C ASP A 91 -5.21 -10.63 -12.13
N ILE A 92 -5.09 -9.37 -11.68
CA ILE A 92 -3.96 -8.95 -10.85
C ILE A 92 -4.36 -8.97 -9.38
N TRP A 93 -3.74 -9.86 -8.61
CA TRP A 93 -3.80 -9.91 -7.16
C TRP A 93 -2.74 -9.00 -6.56
N MET A 94 -3.13 -8.19 -5.57
CA MET A 94 -2.26 -7.22 -4.93
C MET A 94 -2.41 -7.26 -3.42
N ALA A 95 -1.34 -6.96 -2.70
CA ALA A 95 -1.32 -6.83 -1.26
C ALA A 95 -0.44 -5.65 -0.82
N THR A 96 -0.83 -4.92 0.22
CA THR A 96 0.02 -3.86 0.83
C THR A 96 -0.38 -3.54 2.26
N GLU A 97 0.55 -2.96 3.03
CA GLU A 97 0.33 -2.51 4.41
C GLU A 97 -0.68 -1.36 4.52
N TRP A 98 -1.56 -1.45 5.52
CA TRP A 98 -2.55 -0.42 5.86
C TRP A 98 -2.95 -0.47 7.34
N ILE A 99 -3.72 0.51 7.81
CA ILE A 99 -4.31 0.53 9.17
C ILE A 99 -5.78 0.09 9.14
N PRO A 100 -6.09 -1.20 9.40
CA PRO A 100 -7.47 -1.69 9.48
C PRO A 100 -8.23 -1.17 10.71
N SER A 101 -9.56 -1.27 10.65
CA SER A 101 -10.42 -1.15 11.85
C SER A 101 -10.36 -2.45 12.64
N SER A 102 -9.22 -2.76 13.25
CA SER A 102 -9.00 -3.99 14.01
C SER A 102 -8.21 -3.68 15.28
N PRO A 103 -8.35 -4.51 16.33
CA PRO A 103 -7.54 -4.35 17.54
C PRO A 103 -6.05 -4.34 17.20
N ARG A 104 -5.30 -3.44 17.82
CA ARG A 104 -3.83 -3.46 17.73
C ARG A 104 -3.27 -4.70 18.41
N THR A 105 -2.10 -5.12 17.97
CA THR A 105 -1.24 -6.06 18.70
C THR A 105 -0.40 -5.31 19.73
N GLU A 106 0.44 -6.03 20.49
CA GLU A 106 1.43 -5.41 21.37
C GLU A 106 2.38 -4.46 20.61
N PHE A 107 2.77 -4.86 19.39
CA PHE A 107 3.85 -4.19 18.63
C PHE A 107 3.38 -3.28 17.51
N ALA A 108 2.13 -3.40 17.05
CA ALA A 108 1.65 -2.69 15.86
C ALA A 108 0.12 -2.70 15.72
N ASN A 109 -0.40 -1.73 14.96
CA ASN A 109 -1.80 -1.65 14.52
C ASN A 109 -2.01 -1.83 13.00
N TRP A 110 -0.97 -2.20 12.24
CA TRP A 110 -1.09 -2.41 10.80
C TRP A 110 -1.54 -3.84 10.45
N GLY A 111 -2.09 -3.99 9.24
CA GLY A 111 -2.38 -5.27 8.63
C GLY A 111 -2.13 -5.22 7.12
N THR A 112 -2.43 -6.31 6.42
CA THR A 112 -2.30 -6.41 4.97
C THR A 112 -3.68 -6.33 4.33
N TYR A 113 -3.87 -5.42 3.37
CA TYR A 113 -5.06 -5.40 2.54
C TYR A 113 -4.79 -6.23 1.30
N VAL A 114 -5.60 -7.26 1.04
CA VAL A 114 -5.52 -8.07 -0.19
C VAL A 114 -6.64 -7.64 -1.11
N MET A 115 -6.31 -7.39 -2.37
CA MET A 115 -7.26 -6.94 -3.38
C MET A 115 -6.99 -7.58 -4.73
N LYS A 116 -8.02 -7.58 -5.57
CA LYS A 116 -7.97 -8.07 -6.94
C LYS A 116 -8.52 -7.02 -7.88
N VAL A 117 -7.91 -6.86 -9.04
CA VAL A 117 -8.50 -6.12 -10.16
C VAL A 117 -8.60 -7.03 -11.38
N ASN A 118 -9.78 -7.02 -11.99
CA ASN A 118 -9.99 -7.70 -13.25
C ASN A 118 -9.36 -6.86 -14.36
N ARG A 119 -8.42 -7.46 -15.06
CA ARG A 119 -7.68 -6.89 -16.18
C ARG A 119 -7.57 -7.98 -17.24
#